data_AF-A0A3R7Y1S5-F1
#
_entry.id   AF-A0A3R7Y1S5-F1
#
_cell.length_a   1.000
_cell.length_b   1.000
_cell.length_c   1.000
_cell.angle_alpha   90.00
_cell.angle_beta   90.00
_cell.angle_gamma   90.00
#
_symmetry.space_group_name_H-M   'P 1'
#
loop_
_entity.id
_entity.type
_entity.pdbx_description
1 polymer ?
#
loop_
_entity_poly.entity_id
_entity_poly.type
_entity_poly.pdbx_seq_one_letter_code
_entity_poly.pdbx_strand_id
1 'polypeptide(L)'
;MAGRKFEDLVDQFDKSNSYCLNEDPSFGYGNLFIGDESLVLKSEADEQLLIHLEFKEAVKIHSISLKAPKDGTSAPSVVKLFVNRNNLVFR
;
A
#
# COMPACT_ATOMS: atom_id res chain seq x y z
N MET A 1 -1.79 -11.25 31.74
CA MET A 1 -2.77 -10.71 30.78
C MET A 1 -2.30 -11.07 29.39
N ALA A 2 -3.10 -11.79 28.59
CA ALA A 2 -2.71 -12.09 27.21
C ALA A 2 -2.82 -10.79 26.39
N GLY A 3 -1.69 -10.28 25.89
CA GLY A 3 -1.70 -9.13 24.99
C GLY A 3 -2.54 -9.44 23.75
N ARG A 4 -3.24 -8.43 23.22
CA ARG A 4 -3.93 -8.57 21.92
C ARG A 4 -2.90 -8.98 20.87
N LYS A 5 -3.12 -10.13 20.23
CA LYS A 5 -2.29 -10.62 19.12
C LYS A 5 -2.82 -9.96 17.84
N PHE A 6 -1.95 -9.23 17.15
CA PHE A 6 -2.22 -8.70 15.82
C PHE A 6 -1.52 -9.60 14.80
N GLU A 7 -2.14 -9.77 13.65
CA GLU A 7 -1.64 -10.60 12.56
C GLU A 7 -1.49 -9.74 11.31
N ASP A 8 -0.50 -10.09 10.49
CA ASP A 8 -0.30 -9.44 9.20
C ASP A 8 -1.47 -9.76 8.27
N LEU A 9 -1.94 -8.76 7.52
CA LEU A 9 -3.14 -8.88 6.69
C LEU A 9 -2.83 -9.04 5.19
N VAL A 10 -1.56 -9.17 4.78
CA VAL A 10 -1.16 -9.23 3.37
C VAL A 10 -1.85 -10.37 2.61
N ASP A 11 -2.03 -11.52 3.26
CA ASP A 11 -2.69 -12.68 2.63
C ASP A 11 -4.19 -12.48 2.39
N GLN A 12 -4.78 -11.52 3.10
CA GLN A 12 -6.20 -11.16 3.01
C GLN A 12 -6.47 -10.16 1.89
N PHE A 13 -5.43 -9.59 1.25
CA PHE A 13 -5.60 -8.72 0.10
C PHE A 13 -6.07 -9.49 -1.14
N ASP A 14 -7.01 -8.90 -1.85
CA ASP A 14 -7.33 -9.25 -3.22
C ASP A 14 -6.42 -8.45 -4.17
N LYS A 15 -5.27 -9.04 -4.49
CA LYS A 15 -4.25 -8.42 -5.35
C LYS A 15 -4.76 -8.19 -6.78
N SER A 16 -5.78 -8.92 -7.23
CA SER A 16 -6.31 -8.80 -8.59
C SER A 16 -7.23 -7.60 -8.75
N ASN A 17 -7.98 -7.25 -7.70
CA ASN A 17 -8.88 -6.09 -7.70
C ASN A 17 -8.25 -4.84 -7.05
N SER A 18 -7.12 -5.00 -6.37
CA SER A 18 -6.29 -3.90 -5.91
C SER A 18 -5.51 -3.26 -7.06
N TYR A 19 -5.26 -1.95 -6.98
CA TYR A 19 -4.53 -1.22 -8.01
C TYR A 19 -3.78 -0.02 -7.42
N CYS A 20 -2.85 0.51 -8.20
CA CYS A 20 -2.18 1.78 -7.92
C CYS A 20 -2.32 2.72 -9.11
N LEU A 21 -2.60 4.00 -8.86
CA LEU A 21 -2.61 5.03 -9.89
C LEU A 21 -1.36 5.91 -9.79
N ASN A 22 -0.89 6.39 -10.94
CA ASN A 22 0.36 7.13 -11.11
C ASN A 22 1.62 6.33 -10.70
N GLU A 23 1.59 5.00 -10.84
CA GLU A 23 2.77 4.17 -10.61
C GLU A 23 3.73 4.17 -11.80
N ASP A 24 5.04 4.19 -11.54
CA ASP A 24 6.08 4.03 -12.57
C ASP A 24 6.02 2.58 -13.11
N PRO A 25 5.90 2.38 -14.44
CA PRO A 25 5.82 1.05 -15.05
C PRO A 25 7.01 0.12 -14.71
N SER A 26 8.16 0.70 -14.36
CA SER A 26 9.36 -0.06 -13.97
C SER A 26 9.38 -0.41 -12.47
N PHE A 27 8.59 0.30 -11.66
CA PHE A 27 8.56 0.20 -10.21
C PHE A 27 7.11 0.19 -9.68
N GLY A 28 6.34 -0.77 -10.18
CA GLY A 28 4.90 -0.86 -9.91
C GLY A 28 4.52 -1.50 -8.58
N TYR A 29 3.22 -1.46 -8.28
CA TYR A 29 2.56 -1.90 -7.06
C TYR A 29 2.85 -3.36 -6.67
N GLY A 30 3.06 -4.24 -7.65
CA GLY A 30 3.39 -5.64 -7.41
C GLY A 30 4.63 -5.83 -6.52
N ASN A 31 5.58 -4.88 -6.56
CA ASN A 31 6.78 -4.88 -5.75
C ASN A 31 6.50 -4.91 -4.24
N LEU A 32 5.38 -4.33 -3.80
CA LEU A 32 5.02 -4.25 -2.38
C LEU A 32 4.76 -5.62 -1.73
N PHE A 33 4.46 -6.66 -2.51
CA PHE A 33 4.05 -7.97 -1.99
C PHE A 33 5.08 -9.09 -2.20
N ILE A 34 6.24 -8.78 -2.79
CA ILE A 34 7.29 -9.77 -3.05
C ILE A 34 8.12 -10.03 -1.79
N GLY A 35 8.15 -9.07 -0.84
CA GLY A 35 8.92 -9.18 0.40
C GLY A 35 10.42 -8.89 0.23
N ASP A 36 10.83 -8.37 -0.93
CA ASP A 36 12.19 -7.92 -1.20
C ASP A 36 12.33 -6.42 -0.91
N GLU A 37 13.19 -6.06 0.04
CA GLU A 37 13.42 -4.66 0.45
C GLU A 37 14.18 -3.81 -0.58
N SER A 38 14.71 -4.43 -1.65
CA SER A 38 15.29 -3.71 -2.79
C SER A 38 14.25 -3.23 -3.80
N LEU A 39 13.03 -3.80 -3.75
CA LEU A 39 11.94 -3.43 -4.63
C LEU A 39 11.10 -2.33 -3.99
N VAL A 40 10.71 -1.35 -4.80
CA VAL A 40 9.98 -0.16 -4.36
C VAL A 40 8.80 0.11 -5.28
N LEU A 41 7.77 0.77 -4.73
CA LEU A 41 6.74 1.44 -5.52
C LEU A 41 7.16 2.90 -5.72
N LYS A 42 7.14 3.39 -6.96
CA LYS A 42 7.51 4.75 -7.30
C LYS A 42 6.41 5.42 -8.12
N SER A 43 6.29 6.74 -8.01
CA SER A 43 5.41 7.51 -8.87
C SER A 43 6.02 7.84 -10.23
N GLU A 44 5.18 7.93 -11.27
CA GLU A 44 5.62 8.18 -12.66
C GLU A 44 5.74 9.67 -12.98
N ALA A 45 4.64 10.42 -12.85
CA ALA A 45 4.53 11.78 -13.37
C ALA A 45 4.70 12.86 -12.29
N ASP A 46 3.89 12.78 -11.22
CA ASP A 46 3.98 13.64 -10.05
C ASP A 46 4.25 12.85 -8.76
N GLU A 47 4.38 13.53 -7.61
CA GLU A 47 4.71 12.90 -6.32
C GLU A 47 3.53 12.12 -5.69
N GLN A 48 2.33 12.20 -6.27
CA GLN A 48 1.11 11.69 -5.68
C GLN A 48 0.80 10.27 -6.16
N LEU A 49 0.80 9.31 -5.23
CA LEU A 49 0.32 7.95 -5.47
C LEU A 49 -1.06 7.75 -4.86
N LEU A 50 -1.88 6.93 -5.53
CA LEU A 50 -3.13 6.43 -4.98
C LEU A 50 -3.10 4.93 -5.01
N ILE A 51 -3.06 4.33 -3.82
CA ILE A 51 -3.04 2.88 -3.63
C ILE A 51 -4.43 2.45 -3.16
N HIS A 52 -5.08 1.61 -3.95
CA HIS A 52 -6.34 0.98 -3.60
C HIS A 52 -6.09 -0.48 -3.21
N LEU A 53 -6.31 -0.80 -1.93
CA LEU A 53 -6.17 -2.15 -1.38
C LEU A 53 -7.55 -2.71 -1.08
N GLU A 54 -7.93 -3.77 -1.77
CA GLU A 54 -9.14 -4.53 -1.50
C GLU A 54 -8.83 -5.74 -0.61
N PHE A 55 -9.70 -6.00 0.37
CA PHE A 55 -9.63 -7.19 1.21
C PHE A 55 -10.67 -8.21 0.73
N LYS A 56 -10.29 -9.48 0.66
CA LYS A 56 -11.18 -10.60 0.30
C LYS A 56 -12.36 -10.74 1.26
N GLU A 57 -12.17 -10.34 2.52
CA GLU A 57 -13.17 -10.38 3.58
C GLU A 57 -13.11 -9.11 4.43
N ALA A 58 -14.15 -8.85 5.21
CA ALA A 58 -14.20 -7.68 6.07
C ALA A 58 -13.21 -7.82 7.25
N VAL A 59 -12.26 -6.87 7.35
CA VAL A 59 -11.22 -6.86 8.39
C VAL A 59 -11.31 -5.65 9.30
N LYS A 60 -10.60 -5.69 10.43
CA LYS A 60 -10.36 -4.53 11.28
C LYS A 60 -8.89 -4.15 11.25
N ILE A 61 -8.58 -3.03 10.62
CA ILE A 61 -7.22 -2.50 10.55
C ILE A 61 -6.87 -1.84 11.89
N HIS A 62 -5.81 -2.33 12.52
CA HIS A 62 -5.27 -1.74 13.75
C HIS A 62 -4.10 -0.79 13.46
N SER A 63 -3.20 -1.19 12.57
CA SER A 63 -1.97 -0.46 12.27
C SER A 63 -1.57 -0.66 10.81
N ILE A 64 -0.94 0.36 10.23
CA ILE A 64 -0.36 0.33 8.89
C ILE A 64 1.14 0.56 9.04
N SER A 65 1.94 -0.27 8.39
CA SER A 65 3.40 -0.13 8.35
C SER A 65 3.82 0.28 6.94
N LEU A 66 4.48 1.43 6.81
CA LEU A 66 5.04 1.92 5.56
C LEU A 66 6.56 2.00 5.72
N LYS A 67 7.30 1.38 4.80
CA LYS A 67 8.76 1.46 4.77
C LYS A 67 9.19 2.33 3.60
N ALA A 68 10.10 3.27 3.87
CA ALA A 68 10.76 4.05 2.83
C ALA A 68 12.03 3.33 2.33
N PRO A 69 12.50 3.62 1.11
CA PRO A 69 13.80 3.20 0.62
C PRO A 69 14.94 3.55 1.58
N LYS A 70 15.92 2.65 1.73
CA LYS A 70 17.05 2.79 2.66
C LYS A 70 18.01 3.92 2.30
N ASP A 71 18.03 4.33 1.04
CA ASP A 71 18.87 5.43 0.55
C ASP A 71 18.38 6.81 1.02
N GLY A 72 17.20 6.88 1.64
CA GLY A 72 16.63 8.12 2.17
C GLY A 72 16.25 9.14 1.08
N THR A 73 16.15 8.70 -0.18
CA THR A 73 15.89 9.60 -1.32
C THR A 73 14.45 10.07 -1.39
N SER A 74 13.51 9.25 -0.93
CA SER A 74 12.08 9.50 -1.09
C SER A 74 11.27 8.83 0.02
N ALA A 75 10.20 9.50 0.45
CA ALA A 75 9.21 8.96 1.38
C ALA A 75 7.93 9.79 1.29
N PRO A 76 6.74 9.21 1.54
CA PRO A 76 5.51 9.97 1.59
C PRO A 76 5.52 10.94 2.78
N SER A 77 5.30 12.22 2.52
CA SER A 77 5.19 13.26 3.57
C SER A 77 3.80 13.29 4.21
N VAL A 78 2.77 12.99 3.42
CA VAL A 78 1.36 13.01 3.84
C VAL A 78 0.68 11.73 3.38
N VAL A 79 0.02 11.04 4.31
CA VAL A 79 -0.78 9.85 4.03
C VAL A 79 -2.23 10.14 4.37
N LYS A 80 -3.12 9.99 3.38
CA LYS A 80 -4.58 10.12 3.56
C LYS A 80 -5.21 8.74 3.46
N LEU A 81 -5.91 8.32 4.50
CA LEU A 81 -6.58 7.02 4.54
C LEU A 81 -8.08 7.19 4.24
N PHE A 82 -8.57 6.38 3.32
CA PHE A 82 -9.99 6.26 2.99
C PHE A 82 -10.40 4.80 3.15
N VAL A 83 -11.57 4.55 3.73
CA VAL A 83 -12.09 3.20 3.97
C VAL A 83 -13.50 3.06 3.39
N ASN A 84 -13.90 1.84 3.07
CA ASN A 84 -15.24 1.50 2.57
C ASN A 84 -15.62 2.28 1.30
N ARG A 85 -14.70 2.35 0.33
CA ARG A 85 -14.90 2.97 -0.98
C ARG A 85 -14.65 1.93 -2.06
N ASN A 86 -15.56 1.84 -3.04
CA ASN A 86 -15.42 0.88 -4.15
C ASN A 86 -14.44 1.36 -5.23
N ASN A 87 -14.19 2.67 -5.31
CA ASN A 87 -13.25 3.26 -6.25
C ASN A 87 -12.74 4.59 -5.69
N LEU A 88 -11.48 4.91 -5.95
CA LEU A 88 -10.83 6.16 -5.57
C LEU A 88 -10.07 6.70 -6.77
N VAL A 89 -10.23 7.99 -7.02
CA VAL A 89 -9.56 8.71 -8.12
C VAL A 89 -8.96 10.01 -7.58
N PHE A 90 -7.99 10.57 -8.30
CA PHE A 90 -7.48 11.91 -8.04
C PHE A 90 -8.55 12.95 -8.43
N ARG A 91 -9.43 13.31 -7.50
CA ARG A 91 -10.38 14.43 -7.63
C ARG A 91 -10.45 15.23 -6.35
#